data_AF-A0A1H4I6I1-F1
#
_entry.id   AF-A0A1H4I6I1-F1
#
_cell.length_a   1.000
_cell.length_b   1.000
_cell.length_c   1.000
_cell.angle_alpha   90.00
_cell.angle_beta   90.00
_cell.angle_gamma   90.00
#
_symmetry.space_group_name_H-M   'P 1'
#
loop_
_entity.id
_entity.type
_entity.pdbx_description
1 polymer ?
#
loop_
_entity_poly.entity_id
_entity_poly.type
_entity_poly.pdbx_seq_one_letter_code
_entity_poly.pdbx_strand_id
1 'polypeptide(L)'
;MPYFQPLAAKPTPIVCPGARPDGAVPPELLPPSDLDPGQVHSFSRYKVGGVWVKDPSAEHVLNSEAGRATVYVVNVGDRDIQIGSHIHLADVNKDLLFFTDMEAATAAEAALTDPERTRPEQIAAARELAHKRSKTPGVAPWGYRLDVAPGDSMRFSPENAPSDAIEVVPIGGRRRVPGLRKDKHAGDVDLG
;
A
#
# COMPACT_ATOMS: atom_id res chain seq x y z
N MET A 1 20.35 -35.76 -28.66
CA MET A 1 21.47 -35.97 -27.72
C MET A 1 21.80 -34.62 -27.09
N PRO A 2 21.44 -34.37 -25.82
CA PRO A 2 21.67 -33.08 -25.16
C PRO A 2 23.12 -33.00 -24.66
N TYR A 3 23.77 -31.86 -24.88
CA TYR A 3 25.09 -31.56 -24.30
C TYR A 3 24.87 -30.51 -23.20
N PHE A 4 24.44 -30.97 -22.03
CA PHE A 4 24.41 -30.16 -20.82
C PHE A 4 25.72 -30.46 -20.07
N GLN A 5 26.70 -29.56 -20.13
CA GLN A 5 27.84 -29.62 -19.24
C GLN A 5 27.35 -29.30 -17.81
N PRO A 6 27.68 -30.11 -16.80
CA PRO A 6 27.38 -29.74 -15.42
C PRO A 6 28.19 -28.49 -15.05
N LEU A 7 27.58 -27.58 -14.29
CA LEU A 7 28.27 -26.40 -13.75
C LEU A 7 29.58 -26.84 -13.10
N ALA A 8 30.69 -26.27 -13.59
CA ALA A 8 31.99 -26.39 -12.98
C ALA A 8 31.88 -26.06 -11.48
N ALA A 9 32.51 -26.90 -10.67
CA ALA A 9 32.56 -26.80 -9.22
C ALA A 9 32.73 -25.35 -8.75
N LYS A 10 31.97 -24.97 -7.71
CA LYS A 10 32.12 -23.67 -7.01
C LYS A 10 33.61 -23.41 -6.79
N PRO A 11 34.15 -22.24 -7.16
CA PRO A 11 35.56 -21.94 -6.94
C PRO A 11 35.84 -22.07 -5.44
N THR A 12 36.79 -22.95 -5.10
CA THR A 12 37.29 -23.08 -3.74
C THR A 12 37.87 -21.74 -3.32
N PRO A 13 37.45 -21.15 -2.19
CA PRO A 13 38.02 -19.90 -1.74
C PRO A 13 39.52 -20.10 -1.50
N ILE A 14 40.33 -19.20 -2.06
CA ILE A 14 41.76 -19.14 -1.79
C ILE A 14 41.92 -18.70 -0.33
N VAL A 15 42.21 -19.64 0.55
CA VAL A 15 42.55 -19.35 1.96
C VAL A 15 44.04 -19.02 2.01
N CYS A 16 44.38 -17.74 2.10
CA CYS A 16 45.73 -17.32 2.40
C CYS A 16 46.08 -17.71 3.86
N PRO A 17 47.15 -18.49 4.10
CA PRO A 17 47.52 -18.90 5.44
C PRO A 17 48.27 -17.77 6.15
N GLY A 18 47.53 -16.98 6.93
CA GLY A 18 48.07 -16.03 7.90
C GLY A 18 47.31 -16.19 9.22
N ALA A 19 47.78 -17.10 10.07
CA ALA A 19 47.20 -17.32 11.39
C ALA A 19 47.70 -16.25 12.39
N ARG A 20 46.83 -15.82 13.31
CA ARG A 20 47.17 -15.72 14.74
C ARG A 20 45.93 -15.73 15.64
N PRO A 21 46.07 -16.08 16.92
CA PRO A 21 45.35 -17.19 17.50
C PRO A 21 44.76 -16.78 18.84
N ASP A 22 43.84 -15.83 18.85
CA ASP A 22 43.29 -15.34 20.12
C ASP A 22 41.78 -15.42 20.01
N GLY A 23 41.12 -16.06 20.97
CA GLY A 23 39.66 -16.18 21.07
C GLY A 23 38.93 -14.85 21.28
N ALA A 24 39.47 -13.75 20.74
CA ALA A 24 38.82 -12.46 20.70
C ALA A 24 37.65 -12.54 19.72
N VAL A 25 36.46 -12.22 20.22
CA VAL A 25 35.29 -11.94 19.38
C VAL A 25 35.74 -10.88 18.37
N PRO A 26 35.68 -11.16 17.06
CA PRO A 26 36.09 -10.18 16.07
C PRO A 26 35.25 -8.91 16.26
N PRO A 27 35.85 -7.72 16.15
CA PRO A 27 35.13 -6.47 16.34
C PRO A 27 33.91 -6.43 15.42
N GLU A 28 32.81 -5.93 15.96
CA GLU A 28 31.57 -5.74 15.21
C GLU A 28 31.87 -4.89 13.97
N LEU A 29 31.35 -5.32 12.83
CA LEU A 29 31.62 -4.65 11.56
C LEU A 29 30.89 -3.30 11.56
N LEU A 30 31.64 -2.20 11.60
CA LEU A 30 31.07 -0.87 11.53
C LEU A 30 30.29 -0.71 10.21
N PRO A 31 29.15 -0.01 10.21
CA PRO A 31 28.48 0.32 8.96
C PRO A 31 29.39 1.22 8.12
N PRO A 32 29.33 1.16 6.78
CA PRO A 32 30.17 1.98 5.91
C PRO A 32 30.04 3.50 6.18
N SER A 33 28.89 3.94 6.68
CA SER A 33 28.61 5.33 7.04
C SER A 33 29.41 5.84 8.24
N ASP A 34 29.89 4.95 9.11
CA ASP A 34 30.65 5.30 10.31
C ASP A 34 32.17 5.08 10.13
N LEU A 35 32.62 4.74 8.92
CA LEU A 35 34.04 4.60 8.60
C LEU A 35 34.68 5.96 8.34
N ASP A 36 35.88 6.17 8.88
CA ASP A 36 36.68 7.39 8.61
C ASP A 36 37.17 7.41 7.15
N PRO A 37 36.76 8.39 6.32
CA PRO A 37 37.21 8.48 4.93
C PRO A 37 38.70 8.76 4.77
N GLY A 38 39.40 9.19 5.83
CA GLY A 38 40.84 9.43 5.85
C GLY A 38 41.70 8.17 6.02
N GLN A 39 41.08 7.01 6.25
CA GLN A 39 41.77 5.74 6.48
C GLN A 39 41.47 4.71 5.40
N VAL A 40 42.42 3.80 5.17
CA VAL A 40 42.23 2.66 4.26
C VAL A 40 41.49 1.56 4.99
N HIS A 41 40.25 1.29 4.56
CA HIS A 41 39.41 0.23 5.12
C HIS A 41 39.36 -1.00 4.23
N SER A 42 39.40 -2.19 4.83
CA SER A 42 39.22 -3.45 4.12
C SER A 42 37.74 -3.81 4.04
N PHE A 43 37.23 -3.96 2.82
CA PHE A 43 35.83 -4.30 2.57
C PHE A 43 35.58 -5.80 2.38
N SER A 44 36.59 -6.65 2.49
CA SER A 44 36.48 -8.10 2.21
C SER A 44 35.50 -8.85 3.13
N ARG A 45 35.18 -8.29 4.29
CA ARG A 45 34.22 -8.85 5.25
C ARG A 45 32.78 -8.33 5.06
N TYR A 46 32.58 -7.33 4.20
CA TYR A 46 31.25 -6.81 3.89
C TYR A 46 30.58 -7.72 2.87
N LYS A 47 29.32 -8.09 3.15
CA LYS A 47 28.54 -8.92 2.24
C LYS A 47 28.19 -8.09 0.99
N VAL A 48 28.67 -8.53 -0.17
CA VAL A 48 28.30 -7.95 -1.47
C VAL A 48 26.79 -8.11 -1.68
N GLY A 49 26.11 -7.01 -2.02
CA GLY A 49 24.65 -6.97 -2.15
C GLY A 49 23.89 -6.86 -0.84
N GLY A 50 24.56 -6.72 0.31
CA GLY A 50 23.92 -6.36 1.57
C GLY A 50 23.52 -4.88 1.60
N VAL A 51 22.38 -4.58 2.22
CA VAL A 51 21.93 -3.22 2.49
C VAL A 51 22.16 -2.90 3.96
N TRP A 52 22.76 -1.75 4.22
CA TRP A 52 22.97 -1.24 5.56
C TRP A 52 21.90 -0.19 5.86
N VAL A 53 21.14 -0.42 6.92
CA VAL A 53 20.11 0.50 7.41
C VAL A 53 20.60 1.04 8.76
N LYS A 54 20.48 2.36 8.97
CA LYS A 54 20.97 3.02 10.20
C LYS A 54 20.32 2.43 11.45
N ASP A 55 19.01 2.20 11.39
CA ASP A 55 18.26 1.50 12.42
C ASP A 55 17.27 0.56 11.72
N PRO A 56 17.48 -0.76 11.75
CA PRO A 56 16.60 -1.71 11.09
C PRO A 56 15.23 -1.85 11.78
N SER A 57 15.09 -1.34 13.01
CA SER A 57 13.84 -1.30 13.76
C SER A 57 13.11 0.03 13.69
N ALA A 58 13.69 1.04 13.03
CA ALA A 58 13.06 2.34 12.89
C ALA A 58 11.79 2.24 12.03
N GLU A 59 10.66 2.69 12.60
CA GLU A 59 9.43 2.86 11.85
C GLU A 59 9.44 4.21 11.11
N HIS A 60 9.00 4.18 9.85
CA HIS A 60 8.89 5.37 9.02
C HIS A 60 7.43 5.76 8.87
N VAL A 61 7.08 6.96 9.34
CA VAL A 61 5.76 7.53 9.10
C VAL A 61 5.63 7.89 7.62
N LEU A 62 4.73 7.20 6.93
CA LEU A 62 4.42 7.43 5.52
C LEU A 62 3.29 8.44 5.40
N ASN A 63 3.42 9.34 4.42
CA ASN A 63 2.49 10.44 4.14
C ASN A 63 2.36 11.45 5.31
N SER A 64 2.02 12.69 5.01
CA SER A 64 1.82 13.71 6.05
C SER A 64 0.47 13.49 6.75
N GLU A 65 0.42 13.67 8.07
CA GLU A 65 -0.85 13.61 8.83
C GLU A 65 -1.90 14.64 8.39
N ALA A 66 -1.46 15.69 7.69
CA ALA A 66 -2.33 16.75 7.21
C ALA A 66 -3.41 16.22 6.24
N GLY A 67 -4.66 16.27 6.70
CA GLY A 67 -5.84 15.91 5.91
C GLY A 67 -6.13 14.40 5.85
N ARG A 68 -5.49 13.59 6.68
CA ARG A 68 -5.84 12.16 6.85
C ARG A 68 -7.27 12.03 7.37
N ALA A 69 -8.02 11.08 6.83
CA ALA A 69 -9.39 10.81 7.24
C ALA A 69 -9.66 9.31 7.23
N THR A 70 -10.57 8.87 8.09
CA THR A 70 -11.09 7.50 8.09
C THR A 70 -12.37 7.46 7.28
N VAL A 71 -12.51 6.47 6.43
CA VAL A 71 -13.68 6.23 5.58
C VAL A 71 -14.06 4.76 5.69
N TYR A 72 -15.34 4.46 5.69
CA TYR A 72 -15.83 3.09 5.71
C TYR A 72 -16.18 2.65 4.29
N VAL A 73 -15.78 1.44 3.93
CA VAL A 73 -16.04 0.87 2.61
C VAL A 73 -16.84 -0.41 2.72
N VAL A 74 -17.86 -0.53 1.87
CA VAL A 74 -18.67 -1.74 1.77
C VAL A 74 -18.66 -2.23 0.32
N ASN A 75 -18.26 -3.48 0.11
CA ASN A 75 -18.31 -4.11 -1.21
C ASN A 75 -19.67 -4.78 -1.43
N VAL A 76 -20.49 -4.20 -2.31
CA VAL A 76 -21.80 -4.78 -2.67
C VAL A 76 -21.74 -5.76 -3.84
N GLY A 77 -20.57 -5.88 -4.45
CA GLY A 77 -20.32 -6.74 -5.60
C GLY A 77 -20.42 -8.23 -5.27
N ASP A 78 -20.28 -9.03 -6.30
CA ASP A 78 -20.19 -10.50 -6.24
C ASP A 78 -18.74 -11.00 -6.31
N ARG A 79 -17.78 -10.08 -6.43
CA ARG A 79 -16.36 -10.36 -6.64
C ARG A 79 -15.49 -9.49 -5.75
N ASP A 80 -14.30 -9.98 -5.46
CA ASP A 80 -13.27 -9.22 -4.76
C ASP A 80 -12.79 -8.04 -5.59
N ILE A 81 -12.52 -6.93 -4.92
CA ILE A 81 -12.02 -5.71 -5.53
C ILE A 81 -10.74 -5.30 -4.82
N GLN A 82 -9.68 -5.05 -5.57
CA GLN A 82 -8.39 -4.60 -5.05
C GLN A 82 -8.07 -3.20 -5.55
N ILE A 83 -7.67 -2.31 -4.65
CA ILE A 83 -7.37 -0.90 -4.94
C ILE A 83 -5.93 -0.60 -4.53
N GLY A 84 -5.16 0.00 -5.44
CA GLY A 84 -3.79 0.43 -5.16
C GLY A 84 -3.68 1.77 -4.41
N SER A 85 -2.53 1.98 -3.76
CA SER A 85 -2.20 3.18 -2.97
C SER A 85 -2.45 4.54 -3.66
N HIS A 86 -2.23 4.64 -4.96
CA HIS A 86 -2.27 5.91 -5.71
C HIS A 86 -3.45 6.05 -6.66
N ILE A 87 -4.49 5.23 -6.48
CA ILE A 87 -5.73 5.34 -7.24
C ILE A 87 -6.65 6.37 -6.59
N HIS A 88 -7.27 7.22 -7.41
CA HIS A 88 -8.31 8.13 -6.96
C HIS A 88 -9.56 7.34 -6.55
N LEU A 89 -9.94 7.43 -5.27
CA LEU A 89 -11.01 6.60 -4.71
C LEU A 89 -12.37 6.83 -5.39
N ALA A 90 -12.67 8.03 -5.87
CA ALA A 90 -13.91 8.26 -6.60
C ALA A 90 -13.98 7.55 -7.97
N ASP A 91 -12.84 7.07 -8.51
CA ASP A 91 -12.75 6.42 -9.83
C ASP A 91 -12.73 4.89 -9.78
N VAL A 92 -12.58 4.30 -8.58
CA VAL A 92 -12.58 2.85 -8.37
C VAL A 92 -13.93 2.21 -8.72
N ASN A 93 -14.02 0.87 -8.70
CA ASN A 93 -15.22 0.13 -9.08
C ASN A 93 -16.51 0.67 -8.43
N LYS A 94 -17.61 0.75 -9.19
CA LYS A 94 -18.93 1.28 -8.78
C LYS A 94 -19.61 0.48 -7.67
N ASP A 95 -19.16 -0.75 -7.45
CA ASP A 95 -19.71 -1.65 -6.44
C ASP A 95 -19.11 -1.45 -5.04
N LEU A 96 -18.18 -0.50 -4.87
CA LEU A 96 -17.67 -0.09 -3.56
C LEU A 96 -18.43 1.13 -3.02
N LEU A 97 -19.20 0.97 -1.96
CA LEU A 97 -19.88 2.08 -1.32
C LEU A 97 -18.97 2.71 -0.27
N PHE A 98 -18.99 4.04 -0.18
CA PHE A 98 -18.16 4.82 0.72
C PHE A 98 -19.04 5.57 1.72
N PHE A 99 -18.61 5.61 2.97
CA PHE A 99 -19.30 6.29 4.07
C PHE A 99 -18.29 7.04 4.94
N THR A 100 -18.62 8.27 5.33
CA THR A 100 -17.86 9.05 6.30
C THR A 100 -18.18 8.65 7.73
N ASP A 101 -19.39 8.17 7.96
CA ASP A 101 -19.93 7.86 9.28
C ASP A 101 -20.13 6.34 9.44
N MET A 102 -19.73 5.83 10.59
CA MET A 102 -19.86 4.42 10.93
C MET A 102 -21.34 3.99 10.95
N GLU A 103 -22.23 4.83 11.46
CA GLU A 103 -23.67 4.53 11.55
C GLU A 103 -24.29 4.31 10.17
N ALA A 104 -23.92 5.14 9.19
CA ALA A 104 -24.38 4.99 7.81
C ALA A 104 -23.82 3.71 7.17
N ALA A 105 -22.57 3.34 7.47
CA ALA A 105 -21.98 2.10 7.00
C ALA A 105 -22.72 0.88 7.57
N THR A 106 -22.97 0.84 8.88
CA THR A 106 -23.73 -0.23 9.55
C THR A 106 -25.18 -0.32 9.04
N ALA A 107 -25.83 0.81 8.77
CA ALA A 107 -27.17 0.82 8.18
C ALA A 107 -27.18 0.25 6.75
N ALA A 108 -26.15 0.55 5.95
CA ALA A 108 -25.99 -0.01 4.62
C ALA A 108 -25.73 -1.52 4.65
N GLU A 109 -24.97 -2.01 5.63
CA GLU A 109 -24.79 -3.45 5.88
C GLU A 109 -26.11 -4.13 6.24
N ALA A 110 -26.85 -3.56 7.20
CA ALA A 110 -28.15 -4.08 7.60
C ALA A 110 -29.10 -4.19 6.38
N ALA A 111 -29.04 -3.21 5.47
CA ALA A 111 -29.78 -3.25 4.22
C ALA A 111 -29.31 -4.34 3.24
N LEU A 112 -28.02 -4.72 3.26
CA LEU A 112 -27.46 -5.79 2.43
C LEU A 112 -27.75 -7.20 2.96
N THR A 113 -27.88 -7.34 4.29
CA THR A 113 -28.18 -8.62 4.94
C THR A 113 -29.66 -8.89 5.14
N ASP A 114 -30.54 -7.96 4.76
CA ASP A 114 -32.00 -8.06 4.94
C ASP A 114 -32.59 -9.23 4.11
N PRO A 115 -33.06 -10.31 4.76
CA PRO A 115 -33.55 -11.50 4.06
C PRO A 115 -34.88 -11.27 3.32
N GLU A 116 -35.61 -10.20 3.63
CA GLU A 116 -36.92 -9.90 3.03
C GLU A 116 -36.79 -9.16 1.68
N ARG A 117 -35.58 -8.72 1.32
CA ARG A 117 -35.30 -7.98 0.08
C ARG A 117 -34.56 -8.83 -0.93
N THR A 118 -34.87 -8.62 -2.22
CA THR A 118 -34.07 -9.22 -3.29
C THR A 118 -32.69 -8.57 -3.35
N ARG A 119 -31.67 -9.27 -3.87
CA ARG A 119 -30.30 -8.75 -3.98
C ARG A 119 -30.22 -7.38 -4.69
N PRO A 120 -30.95 -7.11 -5.79
CA PRO A 120 -30.98 -5.78 -6.39
C PRO A 120 -31.57 -4.69 -5.49
N GLU A 121 -32.61 -5.00 -4.72
CA GLU A 121 -33.25 -4.08 -3.76
C GLU A 121 -32.34 -3.78 -2.57
N GLN A 122 -31.65 -4.81 -2.03
CA GLN A 122 -30.61 -4.67 -1.02
C GLN A 122 -29.51 -3.70 -1.49
N ILE A 123 -28.99 -3.91 -2.70
CA ILE A 123 -27.96 -3.04 -3.30
C ILE A 123 -28.47 -1.61 -3.50
N ALA A 124 -29.71 -1.44 -3.94
CA ALA A 124 -30.31 -0.13 -4.12
C ALA A 124 -30.46 0.61 -2.78
N ALA A 125 -30.96 -0.06 -1.75
CA ALA A 125 -31.10 0.50 -0.40
C ALA A 125 -29.74 0.92 0.20
N ALA A 126 -28.72 0.08 0.07
CA ALA A 126 -27.36 0.41 0.52
C ALA A 126 -26.77 1.61 -0.24
N ARG A 127 -27.07 1.73 -1.54
CA ARG A 127 -26.60 2.85 -2.38
C ARG A 127 -27.23 4.18 -2.00
N GLU A 128 -28.48 4.21 -1.55
CA GLU A 128 -29.14 5.44 -1.09
C GLU A 128 -28.46 6.03 0.16
N LEU A 129 -27.88 5.18 1.00
CA LEU A 129 -27.13 5.59 2.19
C LEU A 129 -25.68 6.00 1.89
N ALA A 130 -25.15 5.60 0.73
CA ALA A 130 -23.76 5.83 0.36
C ALA A 130 -23.51 7.30 -0.02
N HIS A 131 -22.32 7.81 0.32
CA HIS A 131 -21.92 9.14 -0.10
C HIS A 131 -21.84 9.26 -1.63
N LYS A 132 -22.32 10.39 -2.16
CA LYS A 132 -22.19 10.68 -3.59
C LYS A 132 -20.71 10.79 -3.95
N ARG A 133 -20.28 9.95 -4.91
CA ARG A 133 -18.92 9.99 -5.48
C ARG A 133 -18.60 11.26 -6.29
N SER A 134 -19.57 12.16 -6.48
CA SER A 134 -19.45 13.30 -7.37
C SER A 134 -18.98 14.56 -6.65
N LYS A 135 -17.81 15.07 -7.07
CA LYS A 135 -17.34 16.47 -7.05
C LYS A 135 -17.64 17.32 -5.80
N THR A 136 -17.78 16.75 -4.61
CA THR A 136 -17.82 17.54 -3.38
C THR A 136 -16.37 17.75 -2.92
N PRO A 137 -15.82 18.97 -3.03
CA PRO A 137 -14.42 19.21 -2.66
C PRO A 137 -14.23 18.95 -1.16
N GLY A 138 -13.14 18.27 -0.79
CA GLY A 138 -12.79 18.03 0.62
C GLY A 138 -13.61 16.94 1.33
N VAL A 139 -14.45 16.20 0.61
CA VAL A 139 -15.22 15.07 1.15
C VAL A 139 -14.79 13.80 0.44
N ALA A 140 -14.32 12.81 1.20
CA ALA A 140 -14.01 11.49 0.66
C ALA A 140 -15.29 10.85 0.08
N PRO A 141 -15.20 10.14 -1.06
CA PRO A 141 -13.99 9.66 -1.73
C PRO A 141 -13.36 10.63 -2.75
N TRP A 142 -13.85 11.86 -2.88
CA TRP A 142 -13.41 12.78 -3.93
C TRP A 142 -12.11 13.52 -3.58
N GLY A 143 -11.06 13.28 -4.36
CA GLY A 143 -9.74 13.87 -4.17
C GLY A 143 -8.86 13.18 -3.12
N TYR A 144 -9.24 11.96 -2.73
CA TYR A 144 -8.52 11.12 -1.78
C TYR A 144 -7.98 9.85 -2.44
N ARG A 145 -6.93 9.29 -1.83
CA ARG A 145 -6.30 8.01 -2.15
C ARG A 145 -6.05 7.23 -0.87
N LEU A 146 -5.76 5.93 -0.97
CA LEU A 146 -5.45 5.09 0.20
C LEU A 146 -4.16 5.55 0.88
N ASP A 147 -4.18 5.57 2.21
CA ASP A 147 -3.01 5.80 3.04
C ASP A 147 -2.30 4.48 3.38
N VAL A 148 -1.77 3.85 2.34
CA VAL A 148 -0.96 2.63 2.45
C VAL A 148 0.40 2.87 1.78
N ALA A 149 1.34 1.96 2.02
CA ALA A 149 2.67 2.08 1.43
C ALA A 149 2.61 2.23 -0.10
N PRO A 150 3.45 3.09 -0.70
CA PRO A 150 3.51 3.22 -2.15
C PRO A 150 3.77 1.88 -2.82
N GLY A 151 2.95 1.52 -3.81
CA GLY A 151 3.02 0.22 -4.48
C GLY A 151 2.17 -0.89 -3.85
N ASP A 152 1.72 -0.71 -2.61
CA ASP A 152 0.77 -1.62 -1.96
C ASP A 152 -0.68 -1.37 -2.40
N SER A 153 -1.55 -2.27 -1.97
CA SER A 153 -2.97 -2.29 -2.30
C SER A 153 -3.80 -2.93 -1.18
N MET A 154 -5.09 -2.59 -1.14
CA MET A 154 -6.06 -3.14 -0.20
C MET A 154 -7.12 -3.94 -0.95
N ARG A 155 -7.51 -5.09 -0.41
CA ARG A 155 -8.52 -6.00 -0.98
C ARG A 155 -9.81 -5.91 -0.17
N PHE A 156 -10.92 -5.75 -0.89
CA PHE A 156 -12.27 -5.70 -0.36
C PHE A 156 -13.05 -6.92 -0.86
N SER A 157 -13.38 -7.82 0.04
CA SER A 157 -14.16 -9.03 -0.28
C SER A 157 -15.63 -8.84 0.07
N PRO A 158 -16.56 -9.36 -0.74
CA PRO A 158 -18.00 -9.20 -0.49
C PRO A 158 -18.50 -9.98 0.73
N GLU A 159 -17.71 -10.97 1.19
CA GLU A 159 -17.95 -11.80 2.37
C GLU A 159 -17.36 -11.24 3.66
N ASN A 160 -16.51 -10.20 3.57
CA ASN A 160 -15.95 -9.54 4.74
C ASN A 160 -16.98 -8.56 5.30
N ALA A 161 -17.77 -9.05 6.26
CA ALA A 161 -18.48 -8.23 7.23
C ALA A 161 -17.65 -8.23 8.52
N PRO A 162 -17.34 -7.08 9.16
CA PRO A 162 -17.89 -5.73 8.94
C PRO A 162 -17.10 -4.85 7.95
N SER A 163 -17.67 -3.69 7.63
CA SER A 163 -17.14 -2.62 6.78
C SER A 163 -15.70 -2.30 7.12
N ASP A 164 -14.83 -2.37 6.11
CA ASP A 164 -13.42 -2.06 6.29
C ASP A 164 -13.28 -0.55 6.52
N ALA A 165 -12.85 -0.19 7.73
CA ALA A 165 -12.38 1.16 8.02
C ALA A 165 -11.04 1.36 7.33
N ILE A 166 -11.00 2.29 6.38
CA ILE A 166 -9.81 2.61 5.59
C ILE A 166 -9.31 4.00 5.92
N GLU A 167 -7.99 4.12 5.96
CA GLU A 167 -7.31 5.39 6.09
C GLU A 167 -7.06 5.98 4.70
N VAL A 168 -7.41 7.25 4.54
CA VAL A 168 -7.29 7.96 3.27
C VAL A 168 -6.54 9.27 3.44
N VAL A 169 -5.76 9.62 2.42
CA VAL A 169 -5.00 10.88 2.37
C VAL A 169 -5.37 11.66 1.11
N PRO A 170 -5.34 13.00 1.16
CA PRO A 170 -5.63 13.83 0.01
C PRO A 170 -4.56 13.63 -1.06
N ILE A 171 -4.96 13.71 -2.33
CA ILE A 171 -4.03 13.71 -3.45
C ILE A 171 -3.17 14.98 -3.38
N GLY A 172 -1.85 14.83 -3.44
CA GLY A 172 -0.89 15.93 -3.41
C GLY A 172 -0.61 16.56 -4.77
N GLY A 173 0.40 17.44 -4.82
CA GLY A 173 0.85 18.08 -6.07
C GLY A 173 -0.18 19.06 -6.64
N ARG A 174 -0.34 19.08 -7.97
CA ARG A 174 -1.32 19.95 -8.66
C ARG A 174 -2.77 19.47 -8.55
N ARG A 175 -3.02 18.38 -7.79
CA ARG A 175 -4.35 17.79 -7.57
C ARG A 175 -5.17 17.55 -8.84
N ARG A 176 -4.50 17.18 -9.92
CA ARG A 176 -5.12 16.82 -11.21
C ARG A 176 -5.16 15.32 -11.39
N VAL A 177 -6.35 14.78 -11.60
CA VAL A 177 -6.55 13.36 -11.87
C VAL A 177 -6.85 13.20 -13.37
N PRO A 178 -5.91 12.73 -14.19
CA PRO A 178 -6.25 12.27 -15.53
C PRO A 178 -7.14 11.04 -15.35
N GLY A 179 -8.42 11.14 -15.73
CA GLY A 179 -9.43 10.14 -15.41
C GLY A 179 -9.01 8.71 -15.78
N LEU A 180 -9.27 7.76 -14.86
CA LEU A 180 -9.08 6.32 -15.09
C LEU A 180 -10.26 5.68 -15.84
N ARG A 181 -11.40 6.38 -15.90
CA ARG A 181 -12.60 5.91 -16.59
C ARG A 181 -12.85 6.71 -17.86
N LYS A 182 -13.39 6.04 -18.89
CA LYS A 182 -13.63 6.65 -20.22
C LYS A 182 -14.62 7.82 -20.18
N ASP A 183 -15.50 7.85 -19.18
CA ASP A 183 -16.51 8.87 -18.91
C ASP A 183 -15.96 10.10 -18.15
N LYS A 184 -14.72 10.08 -17.67
CA LYS A 184 -14.11 11.21 -16.96
C LYS A 184 -12.93 11.79 -17.72
N HIS A 185 -13.03 13.06 -18.09
CA HIS A 185 -11.97 13.77 -18.80
C HIS A 185 -10.98 14.41 -17.83
N ALA A 186 -9.71 14.57 -18.24
CA ALA A 186 -8.66 15.16 -17.43
C ALA A 186 -8.92 16.64 -17.01
N GLY A 187 -9.88 17.31 -17.65
CA GLY A 187 -10.33 18.67 -17.31
C GLY A 187 -11.46 18.73 -16.28
N ASP A 188 -12.07 17.60 -15.91
CA ASP A 188 -13.24 17.55 -15.02
C ASP A 188 -12.90 17.47 -13.52
N VAL A 189 -11.62 17.46 -13.18
CA VAL A 189 -11.08 17.01 -11.89
C VAL A 189 -9.95 17.92 -11.41
N ASP A 190 -10.12 19.24 -11.54
CA ASP A 190 -9.42 20.18 -10.67
C ASP A 190 -10.08 20.07 -9.28
N LEU A 191 -9.32 19.60 -8.30
CA LEU A 191 -9.79 19.36 -6.93
C LEU A 191 -9.57 20.57 -6.01
N GLY A 192 -9.52 21.76 -6.61
CA GLY A 192 -9.06 23.01 -5.99
C GLY A 192 -7.65 23.37 -6.43
#